data_AF-A0A261CHY7-F1
#
_entry.id   AF-A0A261CHY7-F1
#
_cell.length_a   1.000
_cell.length_b   1.000
_cell.length_c   1.000
_cell.angle_alpha   90.00
_cell.angle_beta   90.00
_cell.angle_gamma   90.00
#
_symmetry.space_group_name_H-M   'P 1'
#
loop_
_entity.id
_entity.type
_entity.pdbx_description
1 polymer ?
#
loop_
_entity_poly.entity_id
_entity_poly.type
_entity_poly.pdbx_seq_one_letter_code
_entity_poly.pdbx_strand_id
1 'polypeptide(L)'
;MMSEILGVEKVLERLTLKRAIIEKSNLWEPIYDHIATEAEKNRAQSCYELIANNEPMAATDVGISNMTPVFITPIGCQVQYEMTGYLVSYPEIRQNYILRDCVFVERAHFFWQMIWEKEPLFIVMLTTPVNKAQLYFPANEKERLIFGPFTITCTKRDATRGYITRTLTIRYKGSEVLHTVTHIQCMSWGFLPPDAEPFGQFLDHLNNLNALWNASIGSYFPTWEMHAPVIQCNSGMGRTGCLVIINVMSRLLGDRVRHKYNIEKMMLKLKTGLPRAIETVDEYKFIVNQVIWETEKLKPEFVLGRDHMQMVTNMARTYDDSENSLEKLISSKKWIPTGAILDYKCFRKAVNMGPQYKNVGKSKTSTYTRLMS
;
A
#
# COMPACT_ATOMS: atom_id res chain seq x y z
N MET A 1 28.14 4.51 13.88
CA MET A 1 28.17 5.39 12.69
C MET A 1 27.39 4.76 11.51
N MET A 2 26.14 4.31 11.72
CA MET A 2 25.27 3.67 10.70
C MET A 2 23.79 4.07 10.91
N SER A 3 23.52 5.25 11.49
CA SER A 3 22.15 5.67 11.83
C SER A 3 21.41 6.38 10.69
N GLU A 4 22.11 6.78 9.62
CA GLU A 4 21.51 7.54 8.51
C GLU A 4 21.49 6.75 7.19
N ILE A 5 20.28 6.34 6.77
CA ILE A 5 20.06 5.91 5.39
C ILE A 5 19.88 7.19 4.57
N LEU A 6 20.89 7.51 3.77
CA LEU A 6 20.93 8.67 2.88
C LEU A 6 21.02 8.19 1.44
N GLY A 7 20.09 8.64 0.60
CA GLY A 7 20.08 8.30 -0.82
C GLY A 7 19.34 7.00 -1.12
N VAL A 8 18.71 6.97 -2.30
CA VAL A 8 17.90 5.85 -2.80
C VAL A 8 18.73 4.56 -2.84
N GLU A 9 20.02 4.67 -3.17
CA GLU A 9 20.97 3.56 -3.24
C GLU A 9 21.12 2.85 -1.88
N LYS A 10 21.30 3.60 -0.79
CA LYS A 10 21.43 3.01 0.55
C LYS A 10 20.11 2.39 1.03
N VAL A 11 18.98 2.95 0.61
CA VAL A 11 17.66 2.35 0.91
C VAL A 11 17.53 1.03 0.18
N LEU A 12 17.83 1.01 -1.13
CA LEU A 12 17.79 -0.20 -1.95
C LEU A 12 18.69 -1.30 -1.36
N GLU A 13 19.96 -1.00 -1.12
CA GLU A 13 20.91 -1.95 -0.53
C GLU A 13 20.42 -2.56 0.78
N ARG A 14 19.88 -1.73 1.66
CA ARG A 14 19.36 -2.17 2.95
C ARG A 14 18.12 -3.04 2.79
N LEU A 15 17.16 -2.64 1.96
CA LEU A 15 15.94 -3.41 1.71
C LEU A 15 16.27 -4.77 1.06
N THR A 16 17.14 -4.78 0.05
CA THR A 16 17.59 -6.01 -0.63
C THR A 16 18.32 -6.94 0.33
N LEU A 17 19.29 -6.44 1.11
CA LEU A 17 20.02 -7.28 2.06
C LEU A 17 19.10 -7.81 3.17
N LYS A 18 18.21 -6.97 3.70
CA LYS A 18 17.25 -7.40 4.72
C LYS A 18 16.34 -8.51 4.21
N ARG A 19 15.76 -8.33 3.03
CA ARG A 19 14.95 -9.36 2.36
C ARG A 19 15.74 -10.65 2.19
N ALA A 20 16.98 -10.58 1.72
CA ALA A 20 17.85 -11.73 1.53
C ALA A 20 18.14 -12.49 2.84
N ILE A 21 18.37 -11.77 3.94
CA ILE A 21 18.53 -12.34 5.28
C ILE A 21 17.26 -13.06 5.73
N ILE A 22 16.11 -12.40 5.59
CA ILE A 22 14.80 -12.96 5.99
C ILE A 22 14.49 -14.23 5.20
N GLU A 23 14.72 -14.19 3.88
CA GLU A 23 14.53 -15.33 2.98
C GLU A 23 15.43 -16.51 3.38
N LYS A 24 16.75 -16.28 3.49
CA LYS A 24 17.70 -17.35 3.80
C LYS A 24 17.46 -17.99 5.16
N SER A 25 16.98 -17.20 6.11
CA SER A 25 16.76 -17.61 7.49
C SER A 25 15.34 -18.12 7.76
N ASN A 26 14.46 -18.15 6.74
CA ASN A 26 13.04 -18.49 6.88
C ASN A 26 12.29 -17.65 7.93
N LEU A 27 12.60 -16.36 8.02
CA LEU A 27 12.06 -15.47 9.07
C LEU A 27 10.79 -14.69 8.66
N TRP A 28 10.22 -14.97 7.49
CA TRP A 28 9.03 -14.26 7.01
C TRP A 28 7.83 -14.41 7.95
N GLU A 29 7.53 -15.64 8.35
CA GLU A 29 6.42 -15.97 9.26
C GLU A 29 6.73 -15.56 10.71
N PRO A 30 7.91 -15.87 11.30
CA PRO A 30 8.28 -15.35 12.62
C PRO A 30 8.18 -13.83 12.77
N ILE A 31 8.62 -13.06 11.76
CA ILE A 31 8.51 -11.60 11.78
C ILE A 31 7.05 -11.17 11.67
N TYR A 32 6.27 -11.79 10.78
CA TYR A 32 4.87 -11.47 10.58
C TYR A 32 4.04 -11.70 11.86
N ASP A 33 4.23 -12.85 12.50
CA ASP A 33 3.55 -13.22 13.74
C ASP A 33 3.96 -12.29 14.89
N HIS A 34 5.25 -12.00 15.03
CA HIS A 34 5.73 -11.05 16.03
C HIS A 34 5.08 -9.67 15.85
N ILE A 35 4.97 -9.16 14.62
CA ILE A 35 4.28 -7.89 14.34
C ILE A 35 2.79 -7.99 14.71
N ALA A 36 2.12 -9.11 14.40
CA ALA A 36 0.71 -9.30 14.72
C ALA A 36 0.46 -9.33 16.24
N THR A 37 1.28 -10.09 16.98
CA THR A 37 1.25 -10.15 18.44
C THR A 37 1.52 -8.79 19.07
N GLU A 38 2.55 -8.06 18.60
CA GLU A 38 2.88 -6.74 19.12
C GLU A 38 1.77 -5.71 18.80
N ALA A 39 1.17 -5.80 17.62
CA ALA A 39 0.02 -4.97 17.27
C ALA A 39 -1.17 -5.21 18.21
N GLU A 40 -1.40 -6.46 18.62
CA GLU A 40 -2.44 -6.84 19.58
C GLU A 40 -2.16 -6.32 20.98
N LYS A 41 -0.93 -6.47 21.48
CA LYS A 41 -0.50 -5.90 22.75
C LYS A 41 -0.72 -4.38 22.78
N ASN A 42 -0.30 -3.67 21.73
CA ASN A 42 -0.48 -2.23 21.62
C ASN A 42 -1.95 -1.81 21.65
N ARG A 43 -2.85 -2.58 21.00
CA ARG A 43 -4.30 -2.34 21.08
C ARG A 43 -4.84 -2.56 22.49
N ALA A 44 -4.48 -3.67 23.13
CA ALA A 44 -4.95 -4.01 24.46
C ALA A 44 -4.51 -2.96 25.49
N GLN A 45 -3.26 -2.48 25.41
CA GLN A 45 -2.75 -1.42 26.26
C GLN A 45 -3.52 -0.11 26.04
N SER A 46 -3.78 0.28 24.79
CA SER A 46 -4.57 1.48 24.48
C SER A 46 -5.97 1.42 25.09
N CYS A 47 -6.64 0.27 25.01
CA CYS A 47 -7.96 0.10 25.63
C CYS A 47 -7.90 0.24 27.15
N TYR A 48 -6.87 -0.32 27.79
CA TYR A 48 -6.68 -0.21 29.23
C TYR A 48 -6.45 1.24 29.68
N GLU A 49 -5.60 1.99 28.95
CA GLU A 49 -5.32 3.40 29.25
C GLU A 49 -6.58 4.27 29.13
N LEU A 50 -7.41 4.06 28.10
CA LEU A 50 -8.70 4.76 27.94
C LEU A 50 -9.66 4.50 29.11
N ILE A 51 -9.76 3.23 29.53
CA ILE A 51 -10.60 2.82 30.68
C ILE A 51 -10.07 3.44 31.97
N ALA A 52 -8.76 3.40 32.19
CA ALA A 52 -8.12 3.94 33.39
C ALA A 52 -8.30 5.47 33.51
N ASN A 53 -8.35 6.18 32.37
CA ASN A 53 -8.47 7.63 32.31
C ASN A 53 -9.93 8.14 32.25
N ASN A 54 -10.94 7.26 32.28
CA ASN A 54 -12.35 7.62 32.08
C ASN A 54 -12.61 8.40 30.78
N GLU A 55 -11.81 8.17 29.75
CA GLU A 55 -11.97 8.84 28.47
C GLU A 55 -13.04 8.13 27.63
N PRO A 56 -14.04 8.84 27.08
CA PRO A 56 -15.06 8.22 26.25
C PRO A 56 -14.43 7.61 24.99
N MET A 57 -14.70 6.32 24.70
CA MET A 57 -14.20 5.63 23.50
C MET A 57 -14.49 6.37 22.18
N ALA A 58 -15.49 7.25 22.18
CA ALA A 58 -15.95 7.98 21.01
C ALA A 58 -15.20 9.30 20.72
N ALA A 59 -14.33 9.77 21.63
CA ALA A 59 -13.73 11.10 21.48
C ALA A 59 -12.44 11.24 22.28
N THR A 60 -11.36 10.63 21.83
CA THR A 60 -9.99 11.06 22.18
C THR A 60 -9.02 10.45 21.18
N ASP A 61 -8.02 11.23 20.81
CA ASP A 61 -6.89 10.85 19.98
C ASP A 61 -6.37 9.45 20.33
N VAL A 62 -6.59 8.47 19.45
CA VAL A 62 -5.78 7.25 19.42
C VAL A 62 -4.40 7.66 18.89
N GLY A 63 -3.60 8.36 19.70
CA GLY A 63 -2.21 8.72 19.41
C GLY A 63 -1.29 7.53 19.14
N ILE A 64 -1.84 6.32 19.19
CA ILE A 64 -1.18 5.04 18.92
C ILE A 64 -1.43 4.57 17.47
N SER A 65 -2.50 5.01 16.81
CA SER A 65 -2.80 4.66 15.42
C SER A 65 -3.25 5.90 14.65
N ASN A 66 -2.65 6.17 13.49
CA ASN A 66 -3.09 7.28 12.62
C ASN A 66 -4.42 6.93 11.92
N MET A 67 -5.37 6.29 12.61
CA MET A 67 -6.62 5.78 12.04
C MET A 67 -7.83 6.38 12.77
N THR A 68 -8.71 7.02 12.00
CA THR A 68 -9.95 7.63 12.50
C THR A 68 -11.13 7.00 11.78
N PRO A 69 -12.13 6.42 12.47
CA PRO A 69 -13.31 5.89 11.80
C PRO A 69 -14.06 7.00 11.04
N VAL A 70 -14.47 6.71 9.80
CA VAL A 70 -15.26 7.61 8.96
C VAL A 70 -16.73 7.27 9.12
N PHE A 71 -17.52 8.24 9.54
CA PHE A 71 -18.97 8.09 9.73
C PHE A 71 -19.76 8.90 8.71
N ILE A 72 -20.93 8.38 8.37
CA ILE A 72 -22.02 9.12 7.72
C ILE A 72 -23.24 9.12 8.64
N THR A 73 -24.12 10.10 8.46
CA THR A 73 -25.47 10.08 9.04
C THR A 73 -26.45 9.64 7.95
N PRO A 74 -26.93 8.39 7.93
CA PRO A 74 -27.84 7.90 6.90
C PRO A 74 -28.99 8.87 6.60
N ILE A 75 -29.24 9.11 5.32
CA ILE A 75 -30.31 9.99 4.89
C ILE A 75 -31.66 9.49 5.44
N GLY A 76 -32.37 10.37 6.15
CA GLY A 76 -33.64 10.05 6.81
C GLY A 76 -33.52 9.56 8.26
N CYS A 77 -32.30 9.39 8.79
CA CYS A 77 -32.05 9.07 10.20
C CYS A 77 -31.52 10.30 10.94
N GLN A 78 -32.03 10.57 12.15
CA GLN A 78 -31.61 11.73 12.95
C GLN A 78 -30.53 11.42 14.00
N VAL A 79 -30.28 10.15 14.35
CA VAL A 79 -29.43 9.81 15.52
C VAL A 79 -28.56 8.56 15.33
N GLN A 80 -28.53 7.94 14.15
CA GLN A 80 -27.74 6.75 13.90
C GLN A 80 -26.57 7.10 12.98
N TYR A 81 -25.34 6.83 13.39
CA TYR A 81 -24.16 6.95 12.55
C TYR A 81 -23.80 5.58 11.98
N GLU A 82 -23.44 5.55 10.71
CA GLU A 82 -22.95 4.35 10.03
C GLU A 82 -21.46 4.51 9.76
N MET A 83 -20.65 3.56 10.24
CA MET A 83 -19.21 3.53 9.96
C MET A 83 -19.00 3.02 8.53
N THR A 84 -18.34 3.81 7.71
CA THR A 84 -18.18 3.54 6.27
C THR A 84 -16.75 3.29 5.84
N GLY A 85 -15.76 3.55 6.71
CA GLY A 85 -14.35 3.29 6.45
C GLY A 85 -13.45 3.80 7.58
N TYR A 86 -12.15 3.83 7.32
CA TYR A 86 -11.13 4.35 8.24
C TYR A 86 -10.24 5.36 7.51
N LEU A 87 -10.19 6.59 8.00
CA LEU A 87 -9.24 7.59 7.57
C LEU A 87 -7.86 7.22 8.11
N VAL A 88 -6.87 7.09 7.24
CA VAL A 88 -5.49 6.83 7.61
C VAL A 88 -4.59 7.95 7.11
N SER A 89 -3.80 8.52 8.01
CA SER A 89 -3.03 9.73 7.72
C SER A 89 -1.54 9.50 7.85
N TYR A 90 -0.77 10.04 6.91
CA TYR A 90 0.69 10.04 6.90
C TYR A 90 1.19 11.48 6.75
N PRO A 91 1.30 12.22 7.87
CA PRO A 91 1.70 13.63 7.85
C PRO A 91 3.07 13.86 7.21
N GLU A 92 3.97 12.87 7.27
CA GLU A 92 5.30 12.97 6.65
C GLU A 92 5.26 13.19 5.14
N ILE A 93 4.21 12.72 4.47
CA ILE A 93 3.99 12.89 3.03
C ILE A 93 2.73 13.73 2.75
N ARG A 94 2.15 14.35 3.79
CA ARG A 94 0.91 15.16 3.72
C ARG A 94 -0.23 14.43 2.98
N GLN A 95 -0.44 13.16 3.33
CA GLN A 95 -1.41 12.32 2.64
C GLN A 95 -2.37 11.65 3.62
N ASN A 96 -3.65 11.64 3.27
CA ASN A 96 -4.70 10.89 3.95
C ASN A 96 -5.36 9.92 2.96
N TYR A 97 -5.90 8.81 3.46
CA TYR A 97 -6.61 7.81 2.68
C TYR A 97 -7.87 7.39 3.42
N ILE A 98 -8.97 7.12 2.72
CA ILE A 98 -10.10 6.41 3.32
C ILE A 98 -9.98 4.94 2.93
N LEU A 99 -9.72 4.08 3.91
CA LEU A 99 -9.62 2.64 3.72
C LEU A 99 -10.96 1.97 4.00
N ARG A 100 -11.35 1.04 3.13
CA ARG A 100 -12.68 0.45 3.17
C ARG A 100 -12.64 -1.04 2.78
N ASP A 101 -13.40 -1.86 3.50
CA ASP A 101 -13.61 -3.29 3.21
C ASP A 101 -14.60 -3.52 2.04
N CYS A 102 -15.14 -4.73 1.85
CA CYS A 102 -16.02 -5.13 0.76
C CYS A 102 -17.36 -4.36 0.74
N VAL A 103 -17.67 -3.67 -0.36
CA VAL A 103 -18.99 -3.06 -0.54
C VAL A 103 -19.97 -4.09 -1.11
N PHE A 104 -21.00 -4.40 -0.33
CA PHE A 104 -22.12 -5.23 -0.77
C PHE A 104 -23.26 -4.36 -1.32
N VAL A 105 -23.94 -4.85 -2.35
CA VAL A 105 -25.02 -4.13 -3.06
C VAL A 105 -26.13 -3.68 -2.11
N GLU A 106 -26.47 -4.51 -1.11
CA GLU A 106 -27.50 -4.22 -0.11
C GLU A 106 -27.15 -2.97 0.72
N ARG A 107 -25.85 -2.70 0.91
CA ARG A 107 -25.31 -1.54 1.65
C ARG A 107 -24.65 -0.49 0.75
N ALA A 108 -24.78 -0.61 -0.57
CA ALA A 108 -24.12 0.29 -1.51
C ALA A 108 -24.56 1.75 -1.37
N HIS A 109 -25.79 1.98 -0.90
CA HIS A 109 -26.31 3.33 -0.69
C HIS A 109 -25.53 4.10 0.39
N PHE A 110 -25.07 3.44 1.47
CA PHE A 110 -24.18 4.06 2.46
C PHE A 110 -22.82 4.41 1.87
N PHE A 111 -22.27 3.53 1.04
CA PHE A 111 -21.02 3.80 0.33
C PHE A 111 -21.17 5.03 -0.58
N TRP A 112 -22.20 5.08 -1.42
CA TRP A 112 -22.40 6.22 -2.31
C TRP A 112 -22.76 7.52 -1.58
N GLN A 113 -23.40 7.42 -0.41
CA GLN A 113 -23.55 8.57 0.48
C GLN A 113 -22.21 9.09 0.98
N MET A 114 -21.31 8.21 1.44
CA MET A 114 -19.95 8.60 1.83
C MET A 114 -19.20 9.27 0.66
N ILE A 115 -19.27 8.72 -0.55
CA ILE A 115 -18.65 9.34 -1.73
C ILE A 115 -19.26 10.71 -2.03
N TRP A 116 -20.58 10.86 -1.86
CA TRP A 116 -21.26 12.14 -2.06
C TRP A 116 -20.83 13.19 -1.03
N GLU A 117 -20.75 12.83 0.25
CA GLU A 117 -20.43 13.74 1.35
C GLU A 117 -18.94 14.09 1.42
N LYS A 118 -18.05 13.12 1.16
CA LYS A 118 -16.60 13.30 1.29
C LYS A 118 -15.95 13.74 -0.02
N GLU A 119 -16.67 13.68 -1.13
CA GLU A 119 -16.24 14.15 -2.46
C GLU A 119 -14.83 13.66 -2.91
N PRO A 120 -14.47 12.36 -2.75
CA PRO A 120 -13.18 11.88 -3.23
C PRO A 120 -13.09 11.96 -4.75
N LEU A 121 -11.94 12.40 -5.27
CA LEU A 121 -11.70 12.42 -6.73
C LEU A 121 -11.47 11.01 -7.31
N PHE A 122 -10.97 10.09 -6.47
CA PHE A 122 -10.58 8.75 -6.88
C PHE A 122 -11.09 7.67 -5.92
N ILE A 123 -11.58 6.58 -6.51
CA ILE A 123 -11.84 5.31 -5.84
C ILE A 123 -10.89 4.28 -6.44
N VAL A 124 -10.02 3.69 -5.62
CA VAL A 124 -9.06 2.66 -6.02
C VAL A 124 -9.51 1.30 -5.48
N MET A 125 -9.83 0.39 -6.40
CA MET A 125 -10.30 -0.95 -6.11
C MET A 125 -9.22 -1.98 -6.40
N LEU A 126 -8.77 -2.73 -5.38
CA LEU A 126 -7.66 -3.68 -5.48
C LEU A 126 -8.08 -5.13 -5.77
N THR A 127 -9.25 -5.33 -6.35
CA THR A 127 -9.74 -6.66 -6.71
C THR A 127 -10.80 -6.60 -7.80
N THR A 128 -11.15 -7.77 -8.31
CA THR A 128 -12.35 -7.97 -9.12
C THR A 128 -13.52 -8.44 -8.24
N PRO A 129 -14.77 -7.98 -8.49
CA PRO A 129 -15.96 -8.55 -7.86
C PRO A 129 -16.02 -10.07 -8.05
N VAL A 130 -16.20 -10.80 -6.95
CA VAL A 130 -16.30 -12.27 -6.98
C VAL A 130 -17.69 -12.72 -7.43
N ASN A 131 -18.72 -11.94 -7.12
CA ASN A 131 -20.11 -12.23 -7.46
C ASN A 131 -20.93 -10.93 -7.65
N LYS A 132 -22.20 -11.09 -8.06
CA LYS A 132 -23.11 -9.97 -8.30
C LYS A 132 -23.42 -9.14 -7.05
N ALA A 133 -23.34 -9.72 -5.85
CA ALA A 133 -23.57 -8.99 -4.60
C ALA A 133 -22.47 -7.94 -4.32
N GLN A 134 -21.36 -7.98 -5.04
CA GLN A 134 -20.28 -6.98 -4.94
C GLN A 134 -20.31 -5.95 -6.09
N LEU A 135 -21.33 -5.97 -6.95
CA LEU A 135 -21.48 -4.99 -8.05
C LEU A 135 -22.21 -3.73 -7.59
N TYR A 136 -21.53 -2.95 -6.75
CA TYR A 136 -22.05 -1.68 -6.23
C TYR A 136 -21.83 -0.49 -7.20
N PHE A 137 -21.32 -0.72 -8.41
CA PHE A 137 -21.00 0.31 -9.40
C PHE A 137 -21.37 -0.14 -10.83
N PRO A 138 -21.72 0.80 -11.73
CA PRO A 138 -21.94 0.47 -13.14
C PRO A 138 -20.63 0.06 -13.81
N ALA A 139 -20.58 -1.18 -14.29
CA ALA A 139 -19.35 -1.80 -14.78
C ALA A 139 -19.01 -1.41 -16.23
N ASN A 140 -20.03 -1.05 -17.02
CA ASN A 140 -19.93 -0.75 -18.45
C ASN A 140 -20.27 0.71 -18.74
N GLU A 141 -19.73 1.25 -19.83
CA GLU A 141 -20.06 2.61 -20.25
C GLU A 141 -21.56 2.73 -20.58
N LYS A 142 -22.16 3.88 -20.24
CA LYS A 142 -23.60 4.18 -20.33
C LYS A 142 -24.49 3.38 -19.38
N GLU A 143 -23.93 2.44 -18.63
CA GLU A 143 -24.67 1.72 -17.59
C GLU A 143 -25.00 2.68 -16.43
N ARG A 144 -26.22 2.54 -15.92
CA ARG A 144 -26.77 3.32 -14.82
C ARG A 144 -27.33 2.40 -13.76
N LEU A 145 -26.88 2.57 -12.52
CA LEU A 145 -27.40 1.87 -11.35
C LEU A 145 -27.95 2.87 -10.33
N ILE A 146 -28.91 2.43 -9.53
CA ILE A 146 -29.55 3.24 -8.48
C ILE A 146 -29.37 2.53 -7.14
N PHE A 147 -28.80 3.25 -6.17
CA PHE A 147 -28.58 2.76 -4.81
C PHE A 147 -29.19 3.75 -3.83
N GLY A 148 -30.37 3.42 -3.29
CA GLY A 148 -31.15 4.35 -2.47
C GLY A 148 -31.45 5.65 -3.25
N PRO A 149 -31.11 6.84 -2.73
CA PRO A 149 -31.36 8.11 -3.41
C PRO A 149 -30.28 8.49 -4.44
N PHE A 150 -29.25 7.66 -4.63
CA PHE A 150 -28.13 7.96 -5.53
C PHE A 150 -28.28 7.24 -6.86
N THR A 151 -28.17 7.99 -7.95
CA THR A 151 -28.00 7.47 -9.30
C THR A 151 -26.53 7.53 -9.68
N ILE A 152 -25.95 6.40 -10.07
CA ILE A 152 -24.56 6.28 -10.51
C ILE A 152 -24.55 5.91 -11.98
N THR A 153 -23.85 6.68 -12.81
CA THR A 153 -23.72 6.41 -14.25
C THR A 153 -22.25 6.33 -14.62
N CYS A 154 -21.86 5.30 -15.36
CA CYS A 154 -20.53 5.20 -15.95
C CYS A 154 -20.53 5.95 -17.28
N THR A 155 -19.84 7.09 -17.35
CA THR A 155 -19.80 7.94 -18.55
C THR A 155 -18.64 7.62 -19.47
N LYS A 156 -17.57 7.02 -18.95
CA LYS A 156 -16.42 6.57 -19.73
C LYS A 156 -15.81 5.32 -19.12
N ARG A 157 -15.33 4.40 -19.97
CA ARG A 157 -14.60 3.20 -19.54
C ARG A 157 -13.36 2.96 -20.39
N ASP A 158 -12.19 2.97 -19.76
CA ASP A 158 -10.91 2.61 -20.37
C ASP A 158 -10.37 1.33 -19.72
N ALA A 159 -10.14 0.27 -20.50
CA ALA A 159 -9.68 -1.01 -19.97
C ALA A 159 -8.34 -1.43 -20.58
N THR A 160 -7.42 -1.87 -19.73
CA THR A 160 -6.16 -2.52 -20.10
C THR A 160 -6.14 -3.95 -19.55
N ARG A 161 -5.05 -4.69 -19.79
CA ARG A 161 -4.85 -6.02 -19.17
C ARG A 161 -4.65 -5.93 -17.65
N GLY A 162 -4.04 -4.84 -17.16
CA GLY A 162 -3.68 -4.69 -15.75
C GLY A 162 -4.71 -3.97 -14.89
N TYR A 163 -5.52 -3.08 -15.49
CA TYR A 163 -6.47 -2.25 -14.76
C TYR A 163 -7.63 -1.73 -15.64
N ILE A 164 -8.71 -1.32 -15.00
CA ILE A 164 -9.87 -0.67 -15.64
C ILE A 164 -10.12 0.68 -14.96
N THR A 165 -10.17 1.76 -15.75
CA THR A 165 -10.54 3.09 -15.28
C THR A 165 -11.95 3.43 -15.75
N ARG A 166 -12.77 3.97 -14.85
CA ARG A 166 -14.13 4.44 -15.14
C ARG A 166 -14.29 5.86 -14.66
N THR A 167 -14.95 6.69 -15.45
CA THR A 167 -15.50 7.97 -14.97
C THR A 167 -16.93 7.72 -14.55
N LEU A 168 -17.21 7.92 -13.27
CA LEU A 168 -18.53 7.71 -12.69
C LEU A 168 -19.11 9.06 -12.29
N THR A 169 -20.35 9.31 -12.68
CA THR A 169 -21.12 10.47 -12.23
C THR A 169 -22.16 10.05 -11.22
N ILE A 170 -22.27 10.80 -10.14
CA ILE A 170 -23.17 10.57 -9.01
C ILE A 170 -24.20 11.69 -9.02
N ARG A 171 -25.48 11.34 -8.93
CA ARG A 171 -26.58 12.30 -8.76
C ARG A 171 -27.43 11.91 -7.56
N TYR A 172 -27.54 12.82 -6.60
CA TYR A 172 -28.50 12.70 -5.50
C TYR A 172 -29.91 13.09 -5.97
N LYS A 173 -30.93 12.33 -5.54
CA LYS A 173 -32.34 12.56 -5.92
C LYS A 173 -32.77 13.98 -5.57
N GLY A 174 -33.27 14.71 -6.57
CA GLY A 174 -33.72 16.10 -6.42
C GLY A 174 -32.61 17.15 -6.43
N SER A 175 -31.33 16.74 -6.52
CA SER A 175 -30.21 17.65 -6.74
C SER A 175 -29.96 17.86 -8.23
N GLU A 176 -29.69 19.11 -8.61
CA GLU A 176 -29.16 19.46 -9.94
C GLU A 176 -27.64 19.26 -10.02
N VAL A 177 -26.97 19.15 -8.87
CA VAL A 177 -25.53 18.95 -8.79
C VAL A 177 -25.17 17.53 -9.21
N LEU A 178 -24.10 17.41 -9.99
CA LEU A 178 -23.54 16.15 -10.45
C LEU A 178 -22.08 16.05 -9.99
N HIS A 179 -21.76 15.08 -9.15
CA HIS A 179 -20.37 14.82 -8.73
C HIS A 179 -19.75 13.82 -9.69
N THR A 180 -18.46 14.00 -9.98
CA THR A 180 -17.69 13.07 -10.82
C THR A 180 -16.57 12.46 -10.01
N VAL A 181 -16.43 11.14 -10.08
CA VAL A 181 -15.36 10.38 -9.42
C VAL A 181 -14.72 9.42 -10.42
N THR A 182 -13.39 9.27 -10.34
CA THR A 182 -12.66 8.30 -11.16
C THR A 182 -12.49 7.00 -10.38
N HIS A 183 -13.06 5.92 -10.89
CA HIS A 183 -12.93 4.59 -10.30
C HIS A 183 -11.88 3.77 -11.04
N ILE A 184 -10.80 3.40 -10.36
CA ILE A 184 -9.66 2.66 -10.92
C ILE A 184 -9.61 1.28 -10.27
N GLN A 185 -9.79 0.24 -11.08
CA GLN A 185 -9.83 -1.15 -10.64
C GLN A 185 -8.56 -1.88 -11.08
N CYS A 186 -7.81 -2.43 -10.12
CA CYS A 186 -6.70 -3.34 -10.37
C CYS A 186 -7.24 -4.72 -10.76
N MET A 187 -6.76 -5.23 -11.90
CA MET A 187 -7.14 -6.54 -12.44
C MET A 187 -6.06 -7.60 -12.21
N SER A 188 -4.84 -7.20 -11.85
CA SER A 188 -3.72 -8.13 -11.64
C SER A 188 -3.73 -8.81 -10.27
N TRP A 189 -4.48 -8.28 -9.29
CA TRP A 189 -4.51 -8.84 -7.94
C TRP A 189 -5.64 -9.89 -7.78
N GLY A 190 -5.26 -11.16 -7.96
CA GLY A 190 -6.13 -12.34 -7.83
C GLY A 190 -6.25 -12.83 -6.38
N PHE A 191 -6.14 -14.16 -6.19
CA PHE A 191 -6.08 -14.78 -4.85
C PHE A 191 -4.74 -14.51 -4.16
N LEU A 192 -3.64 -14.61 -4.91
CA LEU A 192 -2.29 -14.24 -4.46
C LEU A 192 -1.94 -12.81 -4.89
N PRO A 193 -1.00 -12.15 -4.18
CA PRO A 193 -0.44 -10.89 -4.63
C PRO A 193 0.15 -11.01 -6.04
N PRO A 194 0.04 -9.97 -6.88
CA PRO A 194 0.61 -9.97 -8.23
C PRO A 194 2.14 -9.91 -8.20
N ASP A 195 2.76 -10.23 -9.33
CA ASP A 195 4.17 -9.94 -9.55
C ASP A 195 4.43 -8.43 -9.56
N ALA A 196 5.67 -8.05 -9.24
CA ALA A 196 6.03 -6.66 -9.03
C ALA A 196 5.93 -5.78 -10.30
N GLU A 197 6.17 -6.36 -11.47
CA GLU A 197 6.13 -5.64 -12.75
C GLU A 197 4.69 -5.26 -13.17
N PRO A 198 3.72 -6.21 -13.28
CA PRO A 198 2.33 -5.85 -13.59
C PRO A 198 1.72 -4.88 -12.59
N PHE A 199 2.01 -5.04 -11.30
CA PHE A 199 1.54 -4.10 -10.29
C PHE A 199 2.25 -2.75 -10.37
N GLY A 200 3.53 -2.74 -10.72
CA GLY A 200 4.28 -1.52 -11.01
C GLY A 200 3.64 -0.68 -12.12
N GLN A 201 3.12 -1.30 -13.19
CA GLN A 201 2.39 -0.60 -14.25
C GLN A 201 1.07 0.03 -13.75
N PHE A 202 0.39 -0.64 -12.81
CA PHE A 202 -0.79 -0.09 -12.15
C PHE A 202 -0.44 1.10 -11.24
N LEU A 203 0.66 1.01 -10.48
CA LEU A 203 1.16 2.13 -9.68
C LEU A 203 1.55 3.33 -10.54
N ASP A 204 2.20 3.11 -11.67
CA ASP A 204 2.56 4.17 -12.62
C ASP A 204 1.30 4.89 -13.14
N HIS A 205 0.23 4.14 -13.43
CA HIS A 205 -1.07 4.71 -13.81
C HIS A 205 -1.69 5.55 -12.68
N LEU A 206 -1.69 5.06 -11.44
CA LEU A 206 -2.16 5.82 -10.28
C LEU A 206 -1.35 7.12 -10.09
N ASN A 207 -0.02 7.05 -10.23
CA ASN A 207 0.87 8.19 -10.09
C ASN A 207 0.64 9.23 -11.20
N ASN A 208 0.48 8.81 -12.46
CA ASN A 208 0.22 9.70 -13.59
C ASN A 208 -1.09 10.48 -13.43
N LEU A 209 -2.09 9.88 -12.78
CA LEU A 209 -3.37 10.53 -12.47
C LEU A 209 -3.34 11.31 -11.15
N ASN A 210 -2.25 11.26 -10.39
CA ASN A 210 -2.19 11.71 -8.99
C ASN A 210 -3.33 11.11 -8.14
N ALA A 211 -3.73 9.87 -8.43
CA ALA A 211 -4.94 9.25 -7.89
C ALA A 211 -4.89 9.03 -6.37
N LEU A 212 -3.69 9.00 -5.80
CA LEU A 212 -3.45 8.85 -4.38
C LEU A 212 -2.94 10.14 -3.72
N TRP A 213 -3.04 11.30 -4.39
CA TRP A 213 -2.57 12.57 -3.86
C TRP A 213 -3.72 13.51 -3.48
N ASN A 214 -3.69 14.05 -2.26
CA ASN A 214 -4.60 15.09 -1.78
C ASN A 214 -4.30 16.53 -2.28
N ALA A 215 -3.44 16.70 -3.31
CA ALA A 215 -2.90 18.00 -3.75
C ALA A 215 -3.95 19.01 -4.23
N SER A 216 -5.16 18.55 -4.56
CA SER A 216 -6.27 19.41 -4.96
C SER A 216 -6.76 20.33 -3.82
N ILE A 217 -6.28 20.13 -2.59
CA ILE A 217 -6.62 20.95 -1.43
C ILE A 217 -5.43 21.84 -1.08
N GLY A 218 -5.62 23.16 -1.13
CA GLY A 218 -4.57 24.16 -0.81
C GLY A 218 -4.03 24.09 0.63
N SER A 219 -4.60 23.25 1.49
CA SER A 219 -4.23 23.04 2.90
C SER A 219 -4.37 21.57 3.30
N TYR A 220 -3.37 21.03 4.00
CA TYR A 220 -3.38 19.66 4.54
C TYR A 220 -3.71 19.65 6.03
N PHE A 221 -4.66 18.81 6.45
CA PHE A 221 -4.91 18.49 7.86
C PHE A 221 -4.97 16.98 8.08
N PRO A 222 -4.35 16.41 9.14
CA PRO A 222 -4.31 14.98 9.37
C PRO A 222 -5.69 14.32 9.57
N THR A 223 -6.69 15.04 10.07
CA THR A 223 -8.05 14.52 10.31
C THR A 223 -9.00 14.81 9.15
N TRP A 224 -8.50 15.32 8.04
CA TRP A 224 -9.31 15.75 6.93
C TRP A 224 -9.68 14.59 6.02
N GLU A 225 -10.96 14.22 6.07
CA GLU A 225 -11.56 13.15 5.26
C GLU A 225 -11.97 13.63 3.86
N MET A 226 -12.28 14.92 3.68
CA MET A 226 -12.77 15.41 2.39
C MET A 226 -11.70 15.29 1.31
N HIS A 227 -12.11 14.88 0.12
CA HIS A 227 -11.27 14.62 -1.05
C HIS A 227 -10.21 13.53 -0.87
N ALA A 228 -10.10 12.89 0.30
CA ALA A 228 -9.13 11.82 0.50
C ALA A 228 -9.50 10.62 -0.41
N PRO A 229 -8.55 10.05 -1.17
CA PRO A 229 -8.82 8.93 -2.06
C PRO A 229 -9.33 7.74 -1.27
N VAL A 230 -10.35 7.08 -1.81
CA VAL A 230 -10.93 5.88 -1.21
C VAL A 230 -10.21 4.66 -1.77
N ILE A 231 -9.62 3.86 -0.90
CA ILE A 231 -8.96 2.59 -1.26
C ILE A 231 -9.77 1.45 -0.67
N GLN A 232 -10.11 0.47 -1.50
CA GLN A 232 -10.88 -0.68 -1.07
C GLN A 232 -10.36 -1.99 -1.63
N CYS A 233 -10.66 -3.09 -0.94
CA CYS A 233 -10.66 -4.42 -1.52
C CYS A 233 -11.90 -5.22 -1.12
N ASN A 234 -12.28 -6.20 -1.96
CA ASN A 234 -13.45 -7.06 -1.77
C ASN A 234 -13.11 -8.42 -1.15
N SER A 235 -11.95 -8.55 -0.49
CA SER A 235 -11.59 -9.76 0.26
C SER A 235 -11.24 -9.47 1.72
N GLY A 236 -11.43 -8.24 2.21
CA GLY A 236 -10.99 -7.81 3.54
C GLY A 236 -10.35 -6.42 3.52
N MET A 237 -9.36 -6.22 4.39
CA MET A 237 -8.54 -4.99 4.46
C MET A 237 -7.05 -5.26 4.16
N GLY A 238 -6.70 -6.49 3.77
CA GLY A 238 -5.32 -6.94 3.54
C GLY A 238 -4.58 -6.09 2.51
N ARG A 239 -5.12 -6.12 1.29
CA ARG A 239 -4.56 -5.44 0.09
C ARG A 239 -4.53 -3.92 0.23
N THR A 240 -5.50 -3.32 0.91
CA THR A 240 -5.53 -1.86 1.10
C THR A 240 -4.32 -1.41 1.91
N GLY A 241 -3.99 -2.13 2.99
CA GLY A 241 -2.77 -1.90 3.77
C GLY A 241 -1.49 -2.04 2.93
N CYS A 242 -1.45 -3.03 2.02
CA CYS A 242 -0.31 -3.20 1.11
C CYS A 242 -0.10 -1.98 0.20
N LEU A 243 -1.16 -1.52 -0.50
CA LEU A 243 -1.07 -0.35 -1.38
C LEU A 243 -0.64 0.90 -0.61
N VAL A 244 -1.18 1.10 0.60
CA VAL A 244 -0.82 2.24 1.45
C VAL A 244 0.67 2.22 1.81
N ILE A 245 1.21 1.11 2.30
CA ILE A 245 2.65 1.03 2.63
C ILE A 245 3.50 1.26 1.38
N ILE A 246 3.15 0.62 0.26
CA ILE A 246 3.89 0.78 -1.00
C ILE A 246 3.90 2.24 -1.44
N ASN A 247 2.74 2.91 -1.45
CA ASN A 247 2.65 4.31 -1.83
C ASN A 247 3.44 5.21 -0.87
N VAL A 248 3.29 5.03 0.44
CA VAL A 248 4.03 5.82 1.44
C VAL A 248 5.54 5.65 1.26
N MET A 249 6.03 4.43 1.08
CA MET A 249 7.45 4.17 0.84
C MET A 249 7.94 4.83 -0.45
N SER A 250 7.19 4.72 -1.55
CA SER A 250 7.52 5.37 -2.82
C SER A 250 7.54 6.90 -2.71
N ARG A 251 6.58 7.51 -2.00
CA ARG A 251 6.53 8.96 -1.74
C ARG A 251 7.71 9.42 -0.88
N LEU A 252 8.02 8.71 0.21
CA LEU A 252 9.19 9.01 1.04
C LEU A 252 10.51 8.90 0.25
N LEU A 253 10.60 7.96 -0.69
CA LEU A 253 11.76 7.79 -1.58
C LEU A 253 11.87 8.96 -2.56
N GLY A 254 10.78 9.31 -3.23
CA GLY A 254 10.71 10.43 -4.17
C GLY A 254 11.01 11.78 -3.52
N ASP A 255 10.44 12.02 -2.34
CA ASP A 255 10.63 13.23 -1.54
C ASP A 255 11.97 13.23 -0.75
N ARG A 256 12.77 12.15 -0.86
CA ARG A 256 14.08 11.98 -0.21
C ARG A 256 14.05 12.15 1.32
N VAL A 257 12.97 11.70 1.96
CA VAL A 257 12.75 11.82 3.40
C VAL A 257 13.66 10.85 4.16
N ARG A 258 14.56 11.40 4.98
CA ARG A 258 15.59 10.61 5.68
C ARG A 258 14.99 9.72 6.78
N HIS A 259 15.57 8.53 6.98
CA HIS A 259 15.32 7.60 8.10
C HIS A 259 13.91 6.99 8.25
N LYS A 260 13.01 7.16 7.29
CA LYS A 260 11.62 6.68 7.39
C LYS A 260 11.35 5.34 6.67
N TYR A 261 12.37 4.74 6.07
CA TYR A 261 12.26 3.52 5.26
C TYR A 261 12.26 2.24 6.12
N ASN A 262 11.12 1.90 6.71
CA ASN A 262 10.94 0.68 7.49
C ASN A 262 9.52 0.13 7.28
N ILE A 263 9.43 -0.98 6.54
CA ILE A 263 8.18 -1.61 6.14
C ILE A 263 7.48 -2.22 7.36
N GLU A 264 8.20 -2.95 8.19
CA GLU A 264 7.69 -3.69 9.35
C GLU A 264 7.14 -2.75 10.42
N LYS A 265 7.77 -1.60 10.62
CA LYS A 265 7.24 -0.54 11.50
C LYS A 265 5.94 0.05 10.94
N MET A 266 5.83 0.22 9.63
CA MET A 266 4.58 0.67 9.00
C MET A 266 3.50 -0.41 9.10
N MET A 267 3.87 -1.68 8.94
CA MET A 267 2.97 -2.82 9.15
C MET A 267 2.46 -2.86 10.58
N LEU A 268 3.33 -2.76 11.59
CA LEU A 268 2.96 -2.70 13.00
C LEU A 268 1.96 -1.57 13.24
N LYS A 269 2.28 -0.36 12.79
CA LYS A 269 1.40 0.81 12.93
C LYS A 269 0.03 0.60 12.27
N LEU A 270 0.00 0.06 11.05
CA LEU A 270 -1.24 -0.22 10.34
C LEU A 270 -2.04 -1.31 11.05
N LYS A 271 -1.41 -2.44 11.41
CA LYS A 271 -2.07 -3.56 12.08
C LYS A 271 -2.59 -3.17 13.46
N THR A 272 -1.92 -2.29 14.19
CA THR A 272 -2.42 -1.76 15.47
C THR A 272 -3.75 -1.02 15.29
N GLY A 273 -3.91 -0.18 14.27
CA GLY A 273 -5.19 0.50 14.00
C GLY A 273 -6.21 -0.36 13.25
N LEU A 274 -5.75 -1.31 12.44
CA LEU A 274 -6.56 -2.11 11.53
C LEU A 274 -6.05 -3.56 11.54
N PRO A 275 -6.58 -4.42 12.43
CA PRO A 275 -6.07 -5.77 12.64
C PRO A 275 -5.98 -6.63 11.36
N ARG A 276 -6.91 -6.39 10.43
CA ARG A 276 -6.99 -7.06 9.12
C ARG A 276 -6.17 -6.41 8.01
N ALA A 277 -5.37 -5.38 8.30
CA ALA A 277 -4.40 -4.87 7.33
C ALA A 277 -3.32 -5.92 7.11
N ILE A 278 -2.99 -6.25 5.87
CA ILE A 278 -1.97 -7.23 5.48
C ILE A 278 -2.23 -8.59 6.15
N GLU A 279 -3.04 -9.43 5.51
CA GLU A 279 -3.61 -10.65 6.09
C GLU A 279 -2.69 -11.86 5.98
N THR A 280 -1.72 -11.86 5.06
CA THR A 280 -0.86 -13.02 4.81
C THR A 280 0.64 -12.67 4.74
N VAL A 281 1.48 -13.68 4.96
CA VAL A 281 2.92 -13.59 4.76
C VAL A 281 3.28 -13.29 3.29
N ASP A 282 2.49 -13.78 2.33
CA ASP A 282 2.70 -13.47 0.91
C ASP A 282 2.42 -12.00 0.60
N GLU A 283 1.43 -11.38 1.24
CA GLU A 283 1.20 -9.93 1.15
C GLU A 283 2.37 -9.14 1.73
N TYR A 284 2.96 -9.60 2.85
CA TYR A 284 4.18 -9.01 3.40
C TYR A 284 5.36 -9.11 2.41
N LYS A 285 5.64 -10.31 1.88
CA LYS A 285 6.67 -10.52 0.85
C LYS A 285 6.44 -9.62 -0.36
N PHE A 286 5.19 -9.50 -0.79
CA PHE A 286 4.80 -8.65 -1.90
C PHE A 286 5.13 -7.17 -1.65
N ILE A 287 4.80 -6.63 -0.48
CA ILE A 287 5.15 -5.23 -0.13
C ILE A 287 6.66 -5.02 -0.25
N VAL A 288 7.47 -5.92 0.31
CA VAL A 288 8.94 -5.81 0.25
C VAL A 288 9.44 -5.85 -1.20
N ASN A 289 8.94 -6.82 -1.99
CA ASN A 289 9.30 -6.96 -3.40
C ASN A 289 8.91 -5.72 -4.22
N GLN A 290 7.70 -5.20 -4.02
CA GLN A 290 7.23 -4.02 -4.75
C GLN A 290 7.99 -2.77 -4.37
N VAL A 291 8.29 -2.55 -3.09
CA VAL A 291 9.07 -1.38 -2.67
C VAL A 291 10.48 -1.42 -3.24
N ILE A 292 11.13 -2.60 -3.28
CA ILE A 292 12.42 -2.77 -3.95
C ILE A 292 12.30 -2.43 -5.44
N TRP A 293 11.27 -2.96 -6.12
CA TRP A 293 11.00 -2.67 -7.53
C TRP A 293 10.83 -1.17 -7.80
N GLU A 294 10.02 -0.47 -7.01
CA GLU A 294 9.82 0.98 -7.13
C GLU A 294 11.09 1.78 -6.79
N THR A 295 11.92 1.28 -5.85
CA THR A 295 13.22 1.90 -5.52
C THR A 295 14.20 1.80 -6.70
N GLU A 296 14.25 0.66 -7.40
CA GLU A 296 15.08 0.47 -8.58
C GLU A 296 14.63 1.32 -9.78
N LYS A 297 13.34 1.63 -9.91
CA LYS A 297 12.87 2.57 -10.95
C LYS A 297 13.50 3.96 -10.79
N LEU A 298 13.73 4.39 -9.55
CA LEU A 298 14.38 5.68 -9.26
C LEU A 298 15.89 5.65 -9.53
N LYS A 299 16.48 4.45 -9.62
CA LYS A 299 17.91 4.19 -9.83
C LYS A 299 18.14 3.02 -10.79
N PRO A 300 17.81 3.17 -12.09
CA PRO A 300 17.86 2.05 -13.05
C PRO A 300 19.24 1.42 -13.21
N GLU A 301 20.30 2.15 -12.85
CA GLU A 301 21.69 1.68 -12.86
C GLU A 301 22.04 0.74 -11.68
N PHE A 302 21.16 0.63 -10.67
CA PHE A 302 21.31 -0.25 -9.51
C PHE A 302 20.20 -1.30 -9.48
N VAL A 303 20.46 -2.51 -10.00
CA VAL A 303 19.46 -3.58 -10.15
C VAL A 303 19.72 -4.76 -9.21
N LEU A 304 19.70 -4.49 -7.90
CA LEU A 304 20.04 -5.46 -6.86
C LEU A 304 18.91 -6.47 -6.55
N GLY A 305 17.67 -6.00 -6.65
CA GLY A 305 16.42 -6.71 -6.43
C GLY A 305 16.02 -7.62 -7.58
N ARG A 306 16.03 -7.11 -8.83
CA ARG A 306 15.58 -7.90 -9.98
C ARG A 306 16.62 -8.92 -10.46
N ASP A 307 17.87 -8.51 -10.60
CA ASP A 307 18.88 -9.33 -11.30
C ASP A 307 19.85 -10.05 -10.35
N HIS A 308 20.00 -9.54 -9.13
CA HIS A 308 21.05 -10.00 -8.21
C HIS A 308 20.54 -10.57 -6.88
N MET A 309 19.22 -10.69 -6.68
CA MET A 309 18.67 -11.15 -5.41
C MET A 309 19.24 -12.50 -4.95
N GLN A 310 19.34 -13.48 -5.86
CA GLN A 310 19.88 -14.81 -5.52
C GLN A 310 21.35 -14.73 -5.05
N MET A 311 22.16 -13.89 -5.70
CA MET A 311 23.54 -13.62 -5.28
C MET A 311 23.57 -13.02 -3.87
N VAL A 312 22.71 -12.03 -3.58
CA VAL A 312 22.63 -11.42 -2.24
C VAL A 312 22.20 -12.44 -1.18
N THR A 313 21.19 -13.26 -1.47
CA THR A 313 20.74 -14.35 -0.59
C THR A 313 21.85 -15.37 -0.32
N ASN A 314 22.65 -15.72 -1.33
CA ASN A 314 23.78 -16.63 -1.15
C ASN A 314 24.87 -16.04 -0.24
N MET A 315 25.05 -14.73 -0.24
CA MET A 315 26.02 -14.01 0.62
C MET A 315 25.55 -13.80 2.05
N ALA A 316 24.24 -13.76 2.30
CA ALA A 316 23.69 -13.58 3.64
C ALA A 316 24.03 -14.79 4.54
N ARG A 317 24.19 -14.58 5.85
CA ARG A 317 24.19 -15.69 6.82
C ARG A 317 22.76 -16.07 7.21
N THR A 318 22.62 -17.21 7.85
CA THR A 318 21.39 -17.62 8.52
C THR A 318 21.35 -17.05 9.94
N TYR A 319 20.17 -16.66 10.40
CA TYR A 319 19.91 -16.11 11.72
C TYR A 319 18.77 -16.88 12.39
N ASP A 320 18.77 -16.91 13.73
CA ASP A 320 17.68 -17.50 14.50
C ASP A 320 16.44 -16.59 14.57
N ASP A 321 15.33 -17.18 15.03
CA ASP A 321 14.04 -16.52 15.27
C ASP A 321 13.93 -16.00 16.71
N SER A 322 15.04 -15.83 17.43
CA SER A 322 15.00 -15.29 18.79
C SER A 322 14.40 -13.88 18.80
N GLU A 323 13.70 -13.53 19.88
CA GLU A 323 13.06 -12.21 20.03
C GLU A 323 14.01 -11.06 19.73
N ASN A 324 15.25 -11.11 20.24
CA ASN A 324 16.29 -10.12 19.96
C ASN A 324 16.72 -10.05 18.48
N SER A 325 16.70 -11.16 17.75
CA SER A 325 16.96 -11.19 16.30
C SER A 325 15.80 -10.56 15.51
N LEU A 326 14.56 -10.90 15.88
CA LEU A 326 13.35 -10.35 15.27
C LEU A 326 13.20 -8.85 15.53
N GLU A 327 13.33 -8.41 16.78
CA GLU A 327 13.26 -7.00 17.17
C GLU A 327 14.29 -6.14 16.42
N LYS A 328 15.51 -6.67 16.24
CA LYS A 328 16.53 -6.02 15.42
C LYS A 328 16.00 -5.87 14.01
N LEU A 329 15.62 -6.96 13.33
CA LEU A 329 15.12 -6.88 11.95
C LEU A 329 13.94 -5.90 11.83
N ILE A 330 13.02 -5.85 12.78
CA ILE A 330 11.88 -4.91 12.76
C ILE A 330 12.30 -3.46 13.04
N SER A 331 13.41 -3.22 13.75
CA SER A 331 13.87 -1.87 14.13
C SER A 331 14.42 -1.04 12.96
N SER A 332 14.16 0.27 12.97
CA SER A 332 14.73 1.23 11.99
C SER A 332 16.19 1.59 12.28
N LYS A 333 16.60 1.65 13.55
CA LYS A 333 17.93 2.12 13.97
C LYS A 333 18.95 0.99 14.18
N LYS A 334 18.49 -0.22 14.52
CA LYS A 334 19.33 -1.39 14.83
C LYS A 334 18.95 -2.61 13.98
N TRP A 335 18.65 -2.38 12.71
CA TRP A 335 18.09 -3.39 11.81
C TRP A 335 18.95 -4.62 11.54
N ILE A 336 20.25 -4.53 11.85
CA ILE A 336 21.26 -5.53 11.54
C ILE A 336 21.40 -6.46 12.76
N PRO A 337 21.00 -7.75 12.67
CA PRO A 337 21.31 -8.74 13.69
C PRO A 337 22.82 -8.83 13.98
N THR A 338 23.18 -9.34 15.15
CA THR A 338 24.60 -9.54 15.50
C THR A 338 25.25 -10.45 14.45
N GLY A 339 26.27 -9.95 13.73
CA GLY A 339 26.91 -10.67 12.62
C GLY A 339 26.54 -10.18 11.21
N ALA A 340 25.34 -9.60 11.00
CA ALA A 340 24.90 -9.11 9.69
C ALA A 340 25.65 -7.85 9.21
N ILE A 341 26.46 -7.23 10.07
CA ILE A 341 27.41 -6.17 9.67
C ILE A 341 28.45 -6.74 8.69
N LEU A 342 28.87 -8.00 8.88
CA LEU A 342 29.79 -8.66 7.96
C LEU A 342 29.09 -8.92 6.61
N ASP A 343 27.83 -9.36 6.63
CA ASP A 343 27.05 -9.58 5.41
C ASP A 343 26.90 -8.26 4.64
N TYR A 344 26.60 -7.16 5.32
CA TYR A 344 26.54 -5.83 4.69
C TYR A 344 27.89 -5.39 4.10
N LYS A 345 29.00 -5.63 4.81
CA LYS A 345 30.35 -5.32 4.30
C LYS A 345 30.72 -6.18 3.08
N CYS A 346 30.44 -7.49 3.13
CA CYS A 346 30.68 -8.42 2.03
C CYS A 346 29.83 -8.06 0.81
N PHE A 347 28.54 -7.79 1.02
CA PHE A 347 27.62 -7.33 0.00
C PHE A 347 28.09 -6.03 -0.65
N ARG A 348 28.42 -5.00 0.14
CA ARG A 348 28.97 -3.73 -0.37
C ARG A 348 30.27 -3.93 -1.14
N LYS A 349 31.15 -4.81 -0.67
CA LYS A 349 32.39 -5.13 -1.38
C LYS A 349 32.09 -5.81 -2.72
N ALA A 350 31.16 -6.76 -2.76
CA ALA A 350 30.77 -7.44 -3.98
C ALA A 350 30.13 -6.49 -5.00
N VAL A 351 29.24 -5.60 -4.53
CA VAL A 351 28.63 -4.55 -5.37
C VAL A 351 29.69 -3.58 -5.91
N ASN A 352 30.72 -3.26 -5.12
CA ASN A 352 31.81 -2.39 -5.56
C ASN A 352 32.90 -3.10 -6.39
N MET A 353 32.95 -4.45 -6.42
CA MET A 353 33.98 -5.24 -7.11
C MET A 353 33.48 -5.89 -8.41
N GLY A 354 32.17 -5.89 -8.69
CA GLY A 354 31.62 -6.39 -9.95
C GLY A 354 32.00 -5.49 -11.13
N PRO A 355 32.18 -6.04 -12.35
CA PRO A 355 32.39 -5.20 -13.54
C PRO A 355 31.16 -4.30 -13.65
N GLN A 356 31.38 -2.97 -13.70
CA GLN A 356 30.35 -1.93 -13.78
C GLN A 356 29.05 -2.49 -14.36
N TYR A 357 27.99 -2.56 -13.55
CA TYR A 357 26.67 -3.12 -13.86
C TYR A 357 26.09 -2.55 -15.17
N LYS A 358 26.63 -3.01 -16.30
CA LYS A 358 26.31 -2.62 -17.66
C LYS A 358 25.59 -3.79 -18.29
N ASN A 359 24.30 -3.58 -18.59
CA ASN A 359 23.60 -4.12 -19.73
C ASN A 359 24.04 -5.53 -20.19
N VAL A 360 23.74 -6.56 -19.41
CA VAL A 360 23.73 -7.94 -19.93
C VAL A 360 22.29 -8.33 -20.19
N GLY A 361 21.78 -7.86 -21.34
CA GLY A 361 20.45 -8.19 -21.82
C GLY A 361 20.15 -7.82 -23.28
N LYS A 362 21.10 -7.21 -24.02
CA LYS A 362 20.95 -6.96 -25.46
C LYS A 362 22.26 -7.17 -26.23
N SER A 363 22.47 -8.37 -26.73
CA SER A 363 23.28 -8.66 -27.93
C SER A 363 22.93 -10.08 -28.41
N LYS A 364 21.95 -10.21 -29.32
CA LYS A 364 22.06 -10.21 -30.79
C LYS A 364 22.42 -11.58 -31.36
N THR A 365 21.48 -12.13 -32.14
CA THR A 365 21.77 -12.78 -33.43
C THR A 365 20.52 -12.74 -34.33
N SER A 366 20.41 -11.66 -35.10
CA SER A 366 19.77 -11.66 -36.41
C SER A 366 20.78 -11.06 -37.37
N THR A 367 21.46 -11.92 -38.12
CA THR A 367 22.07 -11.64 -39.43
C THR A 367 22.53 -12.96 -40.02
N TYR A 368 21.72 -13.53 -40.90
CA TYR A 368 22.12 -14.59 -41.82
C TYR A 368 21.69 -14.17 -43.23
N THR A 369 22.55 -13.43 -43.92
CA THR A 369 22.68 -13.27 -45.37
C THR A 369 23.89 -12.33 -45.57
N ARG A 370 24.87 -12.52 -46.45
CA ARG A 370 25.10 -13.44 -47.58
C ARG A 370 26.55 -13.22 -48.06
N LEU A 371 27.03 -14.14 -48.91
CA LEU A 371 28.15 -14.04 -49.90
C LEU A 371 29.49 -14.62 -49.41
N MET A 372 30.22 -15.49 -50.13
CA MET A 372 30.33 -15.75 -51.57
C MET A 372 30.75 -17.21 -51.88
N SER A 373 30.67 -17.53 -53.19
CA SER A 373 31.27 -18.62 -53.98
C SER A 373 30.69 -20.02 -53.82
#